data_AF-A0A0C2MGR3-F1
#
_entry.id   AF-A0A0C2MGR3-F1
#
_cell.length_a   1.000
_cell.length_b   1.000
_cell.length_c   1.000
_cell.angle_alpha   90.00
_cell.angle_beta   90.00
_cell.angle_gamma   90.00
#
_symmetry.space_group_name_H-M   'P 1'
#
loop_
_entity.id
_entity.type
_entity.pdbx_description
1 polymer ?
#
loop_
_entity_poly.entity_id
_entity_poly.type
_entity_poly.pdbx_seq_one_letter_code
_entity_poly.pdbx_strand_id
1 'polypeptide(L)'
;MDASSGVSSGIEEIRPEFLTKAYDVNKWLFLFEELAVANKWNEARQAAVLPVFLRDDALEAYMESPLHTESPSPSKLKKLKTLLRNFRTTNDTISSAFVRFENARLAPGEDIKDFAKKLSQSIRTARPNLSEEDRNFFVLQKLLASLPKQTSSILRVLPDLKLDDTINKARQLMMDDESTNSVASIEPTNEKEVPNRHDDIEALRSELDELKTKSSNVLNVACEAIVLKNVEARHCAMSAMQEVTFPGYAQEIKTVELLITRINLIVVTTS
;
A
#
# COMPACT_ATOMS: atom_id res chain seq x y z
N MET A 1 73.19 -11.11 19.85
CA MET A 1 72.70 -9.91 19.14
C MET A 1 71.33 -10.25 18.63
N ASP A 2 70.37 -9.61 19.27
CA ASP A 2 68.93 -9.85 19.16
C ASP A 2 68.30 -9.32 17.88
N ALA A 3 67.10 -9.86 17.62
CA ALA A 3 65.96 -9.26 16.93
C ALA A 3 66.09 -9.04 15.40
N SER A 4 65.06 -9.25 14.57
CA SER A 4 63.64 -9.21 14.87
C SER A 4 62.86 -9.97 13.78
N SER A 5 62.06 -10.95 14.19
CA SER A 5 61.02 -11.53 13.34
C SER A 5 59.87 -10.54 13.28
N GLY A 6 59.74 -9.84 12.15
CA GLY A 6 58.56 -9.02 11.84
C GLY A 6 57.40 -9.91 11.44
N VAL A 7 56.68 -10.47 12.42
CA VAL A 7 55.33 -11.01 12.18
C VAL A 7 54.44 -9.79 11.89
N SER A 8 54.20 -9.53 10.62
CA SER A 8 53.17 -8.59 10.17
C SER A 8 51.81 -9.19 10.53
N SER A 9 51.27 -8.84 11.69
CA SER A 9 49.90 -9.11 12.07
C SER A 9 48.98 -8.25 11.19
N GLY A 10 48.82 -8.65 9.93
CA GLY A 10 47.77 -8.12 9.07
C GLY A 10 46.44 -8.55 9.66
N ILE A 11 45.72 -7.61 10.27
CA ILE A 11 44.31 -7.83 10.61
C ILE A 11 43.63 -8.13 9.27
N GLU A 12 43.19 -9.38 9.11
CA GLU A 12 42.56 -9.86 7.88
C GLU A 12 41.24 -9.09 7.71
N GLU A 13 41.20 -8.17 6.75
CA GLU A 13 40.02 -7.35 6.46
C GLU A 13 38.85 -8.28 6.14
N ILE A 14 37.75 -8.17 6.91
CA ILE A 14 36.63 -9.11 6.81
C ILE A 14 35.91 -8.84 5.49
N ARG A 15 35.77 -9.85 4.64
CA ARG A 15 35.22 -9.68 3.28
C ARG A 15 33.76 -10.13 3.21
N PRO A 16 32.89 -9.33 2.56
CA PRO A 16 31.54 -9.79 2.25
C PRO A 16 31.59 -10.93 1.23
N GLU A 17 30.60 -11.83 1.32
CA GLU A 17 30.33 -12.78 0.25
C GLU A 17 29.92 -12.05 -1.04
N PHE A 18 30.08 -12.69 -2.18
CA PHE A 18 29.65 -12.13 -3.46
C PHE A 18 28.11 -12.04 -3.54
N LEU A 19 27.60 -10.91 -4.03
CA LEU A 19 26.19 -10.78 -4.35
C LEU A 19 25.90 -11.52 -5.66
N THR A 20 25.28 -12.69 -5.55
CA THR A 20 24.87 -13.54 -6.68
C THR A 20 23.36 -13.48 -6.90
N LYS A 21 22.88 -14.10 -7.98
CA LYS A 21 21.44 -14.17 -8.32
C LYS A 21 20.55 -14.76 -7.21
N ALA A 22 21.07 -15.70 -6.44
CA ALA A 22 20.30 -16.40 -5.40
C ALA A 22 20.14 -15.62 -4.08
N TYR A 23 20.93 -14.55 -3.89
CA TYR A 23 20.97 -13.81 -2.63
C TYR A 23 19.90 -12.71 -2.57
N ASP A 24 19.28 -12.54 -1.40
CA ASP A 24 18.42 -11.38 -1.11
C ASP A 24 19.29 -10.12 -0.98
N VAL A 25 19.01 -9.12 -1.81
CA VAL A 25 19.84 -7.92 -1.91
C VAL A 25 19.79 -7.08 -0.62
N ASN A 26 18.65 -7.04 0.08
CA ASN A 26 18.54 -6.24 1.30
C ASN A 26 19.31 -6.89 2.45
N LYS A 27 19.24 -8.21 2.58
CA LYS A 27 20.05 -8.97 3.54
C LYS A 27 21.54 -8.81 3.25
N TRP A 28 21.92 -8.89 1.98
CA TRP A 28 23.31 -8.71 1.57
C TRP A 28 23.82 -7.29 1.87
N LEU A 29 23.02 -6.25 1.55
CA LEU A 29 23.36 -4.85 1.88
C LEU A 29 23.50 -4.62 3.39
N PHE A 30 22.63 -5.22 4.19
CA PHE A 30 22.74 -5.17 5.65
C PHE A 30 24.06 -5.78 6.13
N LEU A 31 24.42 -6.98 5.67
CA LEU A 31 25.69 -7.62 6.01
C LEU A 31 26.90 -6.80 5.54
N PHE A 32 26.82 -6.19 4.36
CA PHE A 32 27.86 -5.30 3.84
C PHE A 32 28.06 -4.07 4.73
N GLU A 33 26.99 -3.48 5.26
CA GLU A 33 27.05 -2.35 6.18
C GLU A 33 27.69 -2.74 7.52
N GLU A 34 27.32 -3.89 8.09
CA GLU A 34 27.95 -4.42 9.31
C GLU A 34 29.45 -4.66 9.12
N LEU A 35 29.85 -5.20 7.95
CA LEU A 35 31.25 -5.39 7.59
C LEU A 35 32.00 -4.08 7.40
N ALA A 36 31.36 -3.08 6.78
CA ALA A 36 31.93 -1.76 6.63
C ALA A 36 32.20 -1.10 7.99
N VAL A 37 31.31 -1.30 8.97
CA VAL A 37 31.52 -0.84 10.35
C VAL A 37 32.70 -1.58 10.98
N ALA A 38 32.75 -2.91 10.87
CA ALA A 38 33.85 -3.72 11.42
C ALA A 38 35.22 -3.35 10.84
N ASN A 39 35.27 -3.08 9.53
CA ASN A 39 36.49 -2.67 8.83
C ASN A 39 36.76 -1.15 8.88
N LYS A 40 35.92 -0.37 9.57
CA LYS A 40 36.02 1.10 9.68
C LYS A 40 36.06 1.83 8.33
N TRP A 41 35.28 1.34 7.35
CA TRP A 41 35.19 1.95 6.04
C TRP A 41 34.33 3.21 6.06
N ASN A 42 34.91 4.33 5.59
CA ASN A 42 34.13 5.51 5.25
C ASN A 42 33.28 5.27 3.98
N GLU A 43 32.29 6.14 3.75
CA GLU A 43 31.33 5.97 2.64
C GLU A 43 32.00 6.00 1.25
N ALA A 44 33.07 6.78 1.08
CA ALA A 44 33.83 6.79 -0.17
C ALA A 44 34.52 5.45 -0.41
N ARG A 45 35.10 4.83 0.63
CA ARG A 45 35.69 3.49 0.54
C ARG A 45 34.62 2.44 0.26
N GLN A 46 33.47 2.50 0.92
CA GLN A 46 32.34 1.63 0.63
C GLN A 46 31.90 1.75 -0.84
N ALA A 47 31.81 2.96 -1.39
CA ALA A 47 31.46 3.20 -2.80
C ALA A 47 32.48 2.62 -3.79
N ALA A 48 33.75 2.55 -3.40
CA ALA A 48 34.82 1.96 -4.22
C ALA A 48 34.82 0.43 -4.15
N VAL A 49 34.52 -0.12 -2.97
CA VAL A 49 34.65 -1.56 -2.67
C VAL A 49 33.40 -2.35 -3.05
N LEU A 50 32.21 -1.78 -2.84
CA LEU A 50 30.93 -2.44 -3.09
C LEU A 50 30.84 -3.06 -4.50
N PRO A 51 31.21 -2.38 -5.60
CA PRO A 51 31.12 -2.96 -6.94
C PRO A 51 31.97 -4.22 -7.14
N VAL A 52 33.07 -4.38 -6.39
CA VAL A 52 33.98 -5.53 -6.50
C VAL A 52 33.29 -6.85 -6.10
N PHE A 53 32.27 -6.74 -5.24
CA PHE A 53 31.54 -7.89 -4.72
C PHE A 53 30.27 -8.22 -5.50
N LEU A 54 29.99 -7.51 -6.60
CA LEU A 54 28.84 -7.79 -7.46
C LEU A 54 29.17 -8.92 -8.45
N ARG A 55 28.21 -9.80 -8.69
CA ARG A 55 28.28 -10.87 -9.70
C ARG A 55 27.00 -10.90 -10.52
N ASP A 56 27.06 -11.62 -11.63
CA ASP A 56 25.91 -11.92 -12.50
C ASP A 56 25.11 -10.65 -12.86
N ASP A 57 23.80 -10.71 -12.64
CA ASP A 57 22.82 -9.66 -12.90
C ASP A 57 23.10 -8.35 -12.13
N ALA A 58 23.67 -8.43 -10.93
CA ALA A 58 24.01 -7.25 -10.15
C ALA A 58 25.22 -6.50 -10.75
N LEU A 59 26.18 -7.24 -11.31
CA LEU A 59 27.33 -6.65 -11.98
C LEU A 59 26.92 -6.05 -13.33
N GLU A 60 26.11 -6.75 -14.12
CA GLU A 60 25.56 -6.25 -15.37
C GLU A 60 24.82 -4.92 -15.17
N ALA A 61 23.91 -4.86 -14.19
CA ALA A 61 23.18 -3.64 -13.86
C ALA A 61 24.10 -2.47 -13.43
N TYR A 62 25.22 -2.75 -12.77
CA TYR A 62 26.21 -1.73 -12.44
C TYR A 62 26.97 -1.22 -13.67
N MET A 63 27.35 -2.13 -14.58
CA MET A 63 28.06 -1.79 -15.82
C MET A 63 27.20 -0.95 -16.77
N GLU A 64 25.89 -1.22 -16.84
CA GLU A 64 24.95 -0.45 -17.67
C GLU A 64 24.64 0.94 -17.09
N SER A 65 24.94 1.16 -15.81
CA SER A 65 24.65 2.39 -15.09
C SER A 65 25.81 3.40 -15.20
N PRO A 66 25.57 4.72 -15.28
CA PRO A 66 26.64 5.73 -15.32
C PRO A 66 27.53 5.73 -14.06
N LEU A 67 27.12 5.04 -12.98
CA LEU A 67 27.85 4.93 -11.72
C LEU A 67 29.24 4.31 -11.83
N HIS A 68 29.52 3.53 -12.88
CA HIS A 68 30.86 2.95 -13.07
C HIS A 68 31.93 3.99 -13.38
N THR A 69 31.55 5.13 -13.96
CA THR A 69 32.45 6.26 -14.25
C THR A 69 32.56 7.29 -13.12
N GLU A 70 31.61 7.31 -12.18
CA GLU A 70 31.60 8.29 -11.09
C GLU A 70 32.72 8.00 -10.06
N SER A 71 33.35 9.05 -9.54
CA SER A 71 34.33 8.92 -8.46
C SER A 71 33.68 8.42 -7.15
N PRO A 72 34.40 7.63 -6.33
CA PRO A 72 33.91 7.17 -5.04
C PRO A 72 33.51 8.34 -4.14
N SER A 73 32.23 8.37 -3.72
CA SER A 73 31.66 9.45 -2.91
C SER A 73 30.43 8.95 -2.14
N PRO A 74 30.02 9.65 -1.06
CA PRO A 74 28.74 9.44 -0.37
C PRO A 74 27.53 9.34 -1.31
N SER A 75 27.49 10.25 -2.30
CA SER A 75 26.43 10.30 -3.30
C SER A 75 26.41 9.04 -4.17
N LYS A 76 27.58 8.61 -4.66
CA LYS A 76 27.72 7.35 -5.42
C LYS A 76 27.28 6.14 -4.59
N LEU A 77 27.66 6.06 -3.32
CA LEU A 77 27.22 4.98 -2.43
C LEU A 77 25.69 4.92 -2.32
N LYS A 78 25.04 6.07 -2.10
CA LYS A 78 23.58 6.15 -2.03
C LYS A 78 22.93 5.68 -3.34
N LYS A 79 23.43 6.15 -4.49
CA LYS A 79 22.93 5.73 -5.80
C LYS A 79 23.15 4.23 -6.06
N LEU A 80 24.31 3.68 -5.66
CA LEU A 80 24.60 2.24 -5.76
C LEU A 80 23.63 1.40 -4.95
N LYS A 81 23.37 1.76 -3.68
CA LYS A 81 22.39 1.07 -2.83
C LYS A 81 21.00 1.12 -3.45
N THR A 82 20.61 2.26 -4.03
CA THR A 82 19.33 2.40 -4.75
C THR A 82 19.27 1.53 -5.99
N LEU A 83 20.32 1.49 -6.81
CA LEU A 83 20.40 0.63 -7.99
C LEU A 83 20.25 -0.84 -7.59
N LEU A 84 20.98 -1.28 -6.56
CA LEU A 84 20.92 -2.66 -6.07
C LEU A 84 19.54 -3.02 -5.51
N ARG A 85 18.81 -2.10 -4.88
CA ARG A 85 17.44 -2.38 -4.43
C ARG A 85 16.45 -2.56 -5.58
N ASN A 86 16.75 -2.00 -6.75
CA ASN A 86 15.79 -1.86 -7.85
C ASN A 86 16.13 -2.66 -9.10
N PHE A 87 17.37 -3.12 -9.30
CA PHE A 87 17.78 -3.76 -10.57
C PHE A 87 17.04 -5.06 -10.90
N ARG A 88 16.55 -5.79 -9.90
CA ARG A 88 15.70 -6.99 -10.09
C ARG A 88 14.21 -6.68 -10.14
N THR A 89 13.84 -5.43 -9.94
CA THR A 89 12.46 -4.99 -9.87
C THR A 89 12.02 -4.52 -11.25
N THR A 90 11.45 -5.43 -12.04
CA THR A 90 10.86 -5.08 -13.34
C THR A 90 9.49 -4.41 -13.16
N ASN A 91 9.06 -3.59 -14.12
CA ASN A 91 7.71 -3.00 -14.12
C ASN A 91 6.61 -4.06 -14.08
N ASP A 92 6.83 -5.23 -14.69
CA ASP A 92 5.90 -6.35 -14.66
C ASP A 92 5.85 -7.01 -13.27
N THR A 93 7.01 -7.15 -12.60
CA THR A 93 7.06 -7.62 -11.22
C THR A 93 6.35 -6.65 -10.27
N ILE A 94 6.56 -5.34 -10.43
CA ILE A 94 5.86 -4.29 -9.67
C ILE A 94 4.36 -4.40 -9.88
N SER A 95 3.92 -4.46 -11.13
CA SER A 95 2.50 -4.46 -11.50
C SER A 95 1.81 -5.72 -10.99
N SER A 96 2.41 -6.89 -11.23
CA SER A 96 1.85 -8.17 -10.74
C SER A 96 1.84 -8.25 -9.22
N ALA A 97 2.84 -7.73 -8.51
CA ALA A 97 2.84 -7.66 -7.06
C ALA A 97 1.74 -6.73 -6.51
N PHE A 98 1.50 -5.60 -7.18
CA PHE A 98 0.43 -4.67 -6.81
C PHE A 98 -0.94 -5.33 -7.01
N VAL A 99 -1.16 -6.00 -8.14
CA VAL A 99 -2.38 -6.76 -8.42
C VAL A 99 -2.60 -7.87 -7.38
N ARG A 100 -1.54 -8.57 -6.95
CA ARG A 100 -1.61 -9.55 -5.86
C ARG A 100 -2.02 -8.91 -4.53
N PHE A 101 -1.47 -7.74 -4.21
CA PHE A 101 -1.86 -6.98 -3.03
C PHE A 101 -3.33 -6.54 -3.08
N GLU A 102 -3.79 -5.97 -4.19
CA GLU A 102 -5.17 -5.51 -4.35
C GLU A 102 -6.20 -6.64 -4.36
N ASN A 103 -5.86 -7.79 -4.93
CA ASN A 103 -6.78 -8.92 -4.99
C ASN A 103 -6.66 -9.87 -3.80
N ALA A 104 -5.71 -9.65 -2.90
CA ALA A 104 -5.57 -10.43 -1.69
C ALA A 104 -6.87 -10.40 -0.86
N ARG A 105 -7.26 -11.57 -0.38
CA ARG A 105 -8.38 -11.84 0.51
C ARG A 105 -7.92 -12.88 1.53
N LEU A 106 -8.42 -12.76 2.76
CA LEU A 106 -8.17 -13.76 3.79
C LEU A 106 -8.91 -15.05 3.40
N ALA A 107 -8.19 -16.14 3.24
CA ALA A 107 -8.80 -17.43 2.93
C ALA A 107 -9.46 -18.05 4.18
N PRO A 108 -10.50 -18.89 4.03
CA PRO A 108 -11.09 -19.61 5.17
C PRO A 108 -10.03 -20.44 5.90
N GLY A 109 -9.92 -20.27 7.22
CA GLY A 109 -8.94 -20.97 8.06
C GLY A 109 -7.48 -20.48 7.91
N GLU A 110 -7.21 -19.45 7.11
CA GLU A 110 -5.88 -18.85 7.03
C GLU A 110 -5.57 -18.03 8.29
N ASP A 111 -4.37 -18.20 8.84
CA ASP A 111 -3.93 -17.38 9.97
C ASP A 111 -3.71 -15.92 9.55
N ILE A 112 -4.26 -15.00 10.34
CA ILE A 112 -4.25 -13.56 10.08
C ILE A 112 -2.83 -13.00 10.02
N LYS A 113 -1.89 -13.52 10.81
CA LYS A 113 -0.49 -13.05 10.79
C LYS A 113 0.21 -13.48 9.52
N ASP A 114 -0.05 -14.71 9.05
CA ASP A 114 0.48 -15.18 7.77
C ASP A 114 -0.08 -14.37 6.60
N PHE A 115 -1.38 -14.08 6.63
CA PHE A 115 -2.02 -13.20 5.64
C PHE A 115 -1.41 -11.79 5.65
N ALA A 116 -1.25 -11.17 6.82
CA ALA A 116 -0.63 -9.85 6.94
C ALA A 116 0.82 -9.85 6.43
N LYS A 117 1.60 -10.91 6.71
CA LYS A 117 2.95 -11.08 6.16
C LYS A 117 2.96 -11.15 4.64
N LYS A 118 2.00 -11.86 4.02
CA LYS A 118 1.83 -11.91 2.56
C LYS A 118 1.51 -10.54 1.98
N LEU A 119 0.65 -9.77 2.63
CA LEU A 119 0.33 -8.38 2.24
C LEU A 119 1.57 -7.49 2.31
N SER A 120 2.30 -7.53 3.43
CA SER A 120 3.53 -6.75 3.63
C SER A 120 4.59 -7.07 2.59
N GLN A 121 4.75 -8.35 2.23
CA GLN A 121 5.68 -8.73 1.17
C GLN A 121 5.23 -8.20 -0.20
N SER A 122 3.94 -8.30 -0.52
CA SER A 122 3.40 -7.86 -1.81
C SER A 122 3.54 -6.36 -2.00
N ILE A 123 3.21 -5.55 -0.98
CA ILE A 123 3.35 -4.10 -1.07
C ILE A 123 4.82 -3.65 -1.10
N ARG A 124 5.71 -4.36 -0.40
CA ARG A 124 7.15 -4.10 -0.44
C ARG A 124 7.73 -4.29 -1.83
N THR A 125 7.27 -5.31 -2.56
CA THR A 125 7.67 -5.54 -3.96
C THR A 125 6.99 -4.57 -4.91
N ALA A 126 5.71 -4.26 -4.71
CA ALA A 126 4.94 -3.36 -5.57
C ALA A 126 5.36 -1.89 -5.45
N ARG A 127 5.83 -1.47 -4.27
CA ARG A 127 6.18 -0.08 -3.97
C ARG A 127 7.42 -0.03 -3.06
N PRO A 128 8.62 -0.31 -3.61
CA PRO A 128 9.85 -0.40 -2.82
C PRO A 128 10.28 0.93 -2.18
N ASN A 129 9.78 2.05 -2.69
CA ASN A 129 10.12 3.39 -2.21
C ASN A 129 9.21 3.90 -1.08
N LEU A 130 8.21 3.14 -0.63
CA LEU A 130 7.35 3.55 0.49
C LEU A 130 8.06 3.38 1.83
N SER A 131 7.79 4.30 2.77
CA SER A 131 8.22 4.16 4.17
C SER A 131 7.63 2.89 4.81
N GLU A 132 8.22 2.41 5.91
CA GLU A 132 7.64 1.28 6.64
C GLU A 132 6.29 1.66 7.25
N GLU A 133 6.14 2.91 7.68
CA GLU A 133 4.91 3.47 8.24
C GLU A 133 3.78 3.47 7.20
N ASP A 134 4.04 3.97 5.99
CA ASP A 134 3.05 3.97 4.91
C ASP A 134 2.69 2.54 4.49
N ARG A 135 3.69 1.65 4.41
CA ARG A 135 3.44 0.23 4.11
C ARG A 135 2.55 -0.42 5.15
N ASN A 136 2.82 -0.18 6.43
CA ASN A 136 1.99 -0.68 7.52
C ASN A 136 0.57 -0.12 7.45
N PHE A 137 0.41 1.16 7.11
CA PHE A 137 -0.91 1.76 6.88
C PHE A 137 -1.69 1.04 5.77
N PHE A 138 -1.07 0.82 4.60
CA PHE A 138 -1.74 0.09 3.50
C PHE A 138 -2.08 -1.35 3.87
N VAL A 139 -1.16 -2.06 4.53
CA VAL A 139 -1.41 -3.44 4.99
C VAL A 139 -2.56 -3.47 5.98
N LEU A 140 -2.61 -2.53 6.93
CA LEU A 140 -3.68 -2.40 7.91
C LEU A 140 -5.03 -2.15 7.23
N GLN A 141 -5.11 -1.18 6.32
CA GLN A 141 -6.36 -0.92 5.58
C GLN A 141 -6.83 -2.14 4.81
N LYS A 142 -5.90 -2.86 4.17
CA LYS A 142 -6.22 -4.05 3.39
C LYS A 142 -6.65 -5.23 4.26
N LEU A 143 -6.00 -5.41 5.40
CA LEU A 143 -6.36 -6.40 6.40
C LEU A 143 -7.78 -6.14 6.91
N LEU A 144 -8.07 -4.92 7.38
CA LEU A 144 -9.40 -4.53 7.87
C LEU A 144 -10.49 -4.71 6.82
N ALA A 145 -10.19 -4.47 5.54
CA ALA A 145 -11.15 -4.70 4.45
C ALA A 145 -11.37 -6.17 4.10
N SER A 146 -10.47 -7.07 4.55
CA SER A 146 -10.53 -8.51 4.27
C SER A 146 -11.13 -9.32 5.43
N LEU A 147 -11.29 -8.71 6.61
CA LEU A 147 -11.92 -9.32 7.76
C LEU A 147 -13.45 -9.31 7.66
N PRO A 148 -14.15 -10.21 8.38
CA PRO A 148 -15.60 -10.12 8.58
C PRO A 148 -16.03 -8.72 9.06
N LYS A 149 -17.20 -8.27 8.61
CA LYS A 149 -17.68 -6.89 8.88
C LYS A 149 -17.74 -6.58 10.38
N GLN A 150 -18.17 -7.53 11.19
CA GLN A 150 -18.28 -7.42 12.64
C GLN A 150 -16.92 -7.16 13.27
N THR A 151 -15.93 -8.01 12.97
CA THR A 151 -14.54 -7.87 13.45
C THR A 151 -13.92 -6.56 12.98
N SER A 152 -14.08 -6.20 11.69
CA SER A 152 -13.55 -4.96 11.12
C SER A 152 -14.14 -3.72 11.81
N SER A 153 -15.45 -3.70 12.05
CA SER A 153 -16.12 -2.58 12.73
C SER A 153 -15.61 -2.38 14.15
N ILE A 154 -15.44 -3.46 14.93
CA ILE A 154 -14.88 -3.38 16.28
C ILE A 154 -13.47 -2.78 16.25
N LEU A 155 -12.62 -3.27 15.34
CA LEU A 155 -11.24 -2.81 15.23
C LEU A 155 -11.12 -1.35 14.76
N ARG A 156 -12.06 -0.85 13.97
CA ARG A 156 -12.04 0.55 13.48
C ARG A 156 -12.38 1.58 14.55
N VAL A 157 -13.12 1.19 15.59
CA VAL A 157 -13.51 2.10 16.70
C VAL A 157 -12.36 2.28 17.69
N LEU A 158 -11.42 1.33 17.71
CA LEU A 158 -10.28 1.37 18.61
C LEU A 158 -9.22 2.40 18.14
N PRO A 159 -8.77 3.32 19.01
CA PRO A 159 -7.82 4.37 18.64
C PRO A 159 -6.40 3.83 18.43
N ASP A 160 -5.67 4.45 17.50
CA ASP A 160 -4.22 4.29 17.26
C ASP A 160 -3.70 2.85 17.16
N LEU A 161 -4.49 1.97 16.55
CA LEU A 161 -4.13 0.58 16.35
C LEU A 161 -2.95 0.42 15.40
N LYS A 162 -1.82 -0.05 15.94
CA LYS A 162 -0.70 -0.52 15.13
C LYS A 162 -1.05 -1.84 14.45
N LEU A 163 -0.28 -2.19 13.42
CA LEU A 163 -0.50 -3.40 12.63
C LEU A 163 -0.48 -4.66 13.50
N ASP A 164 0.53 -4.83 14.36
CA ASP A 164 0.66 -6.01 15.22
C ASP A 164 -0.49 -6.12 16.24
N ASP A 165 -0.89 -5.01 16.83
CA ASP A 165 -2.02 -4.96 17.76
C ASP A 165 -3.32 -5.35 17.07
N THR A 166 -3.51 -4.91 15.82
CA THR A 166 -4.68 -5.26 15.00
C THR A 166 -4.68 -6.74 14.67
N ILE A 167 -3.54 -7.31 14.28
CA ILE A 167 -3.42 -8.75 13.97
C ILE A 167 -3.80 -9.58 15.20
N ASN A 168 -3.27 -9.23 16.37
CA ASN A 168 -3.51 -9.96 17.61
C ASN A 168 -4.98 -9.88 18.03
N LYS A 169 -5.59 -8.68 17.99
CA LYS A 169 -7.01 -8.50 18.33
C LYS A 169 -7.95 -9.16 17.32
N ALA A 170 -7.65 -9.07 16.03
CA ALA A 170 -8.42 -9.74 14.98
C ALA A 170 -8.41 -11.25 15.20
N ARG A 171 -7.25 -11.82 15.57
CA ARG A 171 -7.12 -13.25 15.86
C ARG A 171 -7.97 -13.65 17.06
N GLN A 172 -7.94 -12.88 18.15
CA GLN A 172 -8.77 -13.13 19.33
C GLN A 172 -10.26 -13.12 18.97
N LEU A 173 -10.73 -12.06 18.32
CA LEU A 173 -12.14 -11.90 17.94
C LEU A 173 -12.65 -13.01 17.01
N MET A 174 -11.79 -13.53 16.12
CA MET A 174 -12.16 -14.61 15.21
C MET A 174 -12.13 -16.00 15.86
N MET A 175 -11.36 -16.19 16.95
CA MET A 175 -11.39 -17.44 17.73
C MET A 175 -12.62 -17.50 18.65
N ASP A 176 -13.05 -16.36 19.19
CA ASP A 176 -14.23 -16.28 20.06
C ASP A 176 -15.52 -16.63 19.29
N ASP A 177 -15.60 -16.29 18.00
CA ASP A 177 -16.75 -16.59 17.13
C ASP A 177 -16.92 -18.10 16.87
N GLU A 178 -15.83 -18.88 16.77
CA GLU A 178 -15.92 -20.35 16.63
C GLU A 178 -16.32 -21.04 17.95
N SER A 179 -15.95 -20.48 19.10
CA SER A 179 -16.25 -21.08 20.42
C SER A 179 -17.71 -20.96 20.84
N THR A 180 -18.49 -20.07 20.22
CA THR A 180 -19.91 -19.87 20.53
C THR A 180 -20.85 -20.79 19.74
N ASN A 181 -20.35 -21.57 18.78
CA ASN A 181 -21.13 -22.59 18.06
C ASN A 181 -21.14 -23.97 18.73
N SER A 182 -20.53 -24.12 19.91
CA SER A 182 -20.52 -25.38 20.66
C SER A 182 -20.92 -25.15 22.13
N VAL A 183 -22.14 -24.65 22.36
CA VAL A 183 -22.84 -24.90 23.64
C VAL A 183 -24.11 -25.68 23.34
N ALA A 184 -24.03 -26.96 23.67
CA ALA A 184 -25.08 -27.96 23.57
C ALA A 184 -26.26 -27.65 24.51
N SER A 185 -27.45 -27.99 24.01
CA SER A 185 -28.67 -28.45 24.68
C SER A 185 -28.88 -28.10 26.16
N ILE A 186 -29.89 -27.26 26.40
CA ILE A 186 -30.73 -27.34 27.61
C ILE A 186 -32.18 -27.46 27.14
N GLU A 187 -32.80 -28.61 27.40
CA GLU A 187 -34.24 -28.85 27.26
C GLU A 187 -35.02 -28.23 28.45
N PRO A 188 -36.36 -28.06 28.32
CA PRO A 188 -37.04 -26.81 28.61
C PRO A 188 -37.56 -26.74 30.05
N THR A 189 -37.61 -25.53 30.61
CA THR A 189 -38.44 -25.27 31.80
C THR A 189 -39.03 -23.86 31.77
N ASN A 190 -40.36 -23.84 31.79
CA ASN A 190 -41.28 -22.73 32.08
C ASN A 190 -41.26 -21.48 31.20
N GLU A 191 -42.21 -21.49 30.26
CA GLU A 191 -43.14 -20.41 29.95
C GLU A 191 -42.93 -19.11 30.75
N LYS A 192 -42.27 -18.15 30.11
CA LYS A 192 -42.65 -16.74 30.18
C LYS A 192 -42.72 -16.22 28.76
N GLU A 193 -43.87 -15.63 28.44
CA GLU A 193 -44.25 -15.07 27.14
C GLU A 193 -43.07 -14.35 26.47
N VAL A 194 -42.75 -14.80 25.26
CA VAL A 194 -41.79 -14.17 24.36
C VAL A 194 -42.42 -12.88 23.86
N PRO A 195 -41.83 -11.69 24.11
CA PRO A 195 -42.29 -10.45 23.49
C PRO A 195 -42.15 -10.57 21.97
N ASN A 196 -43.19 -10.12 21.26
CA ASN A 196 -43.47 -10.37 19.86
C ASN A 196 -42.34 -9.91 18.91
N ARG A 197 -41.33 -10.78 18.70
CA ARG A 197 -40.19 -10.53 17.80
C ARG A 197 -40.57 -10.36 16.33
N HIS A 198 -41.81 -10.69 15.94
CA HIS A 198 -42.26 -10.55 14.57
C HIS A 198 -42.57 -9.09 14.22
N ASP A 199 -43.20 -8.37 15.16
CA ASP A 199 -43.55 -6.95 15.00
C ASP A 199 -42.29 -6.07 14.95
N ASP A 200 -41.26 -6.39 15.74
CA ASP A 200 -39.99 -5.66 15.75
C ASP A 200 -39.21 -5.82 14.43
N ILE A 201 -39.26 -7.02 13.82
CA ILE A 201 -38.62 -7.27 12.53
C ILE A 201 -39.35 -6.52 11.41
N GLU A 202 -40.67 -6.43 11.47
CA GLU A 202 -41.46 -5.68 10.49
C GLU A 202 -41.29 -4.16 10.66
N ALA A 203 -41.20 -3.67 11.89
CA ALA A 203 -40.87 -2.27 12.19
C ALA A 203 -39.48 -1.89 11.66
N LEU A 204 -38.46 -2.71 11.90
CA LEU A 204 -37.10 -2.46 11.38
C LEU A 204 -37.01 -2.52 9.86
N ARG A 205 -37.82 -3.37 9.20
CA ARG A 205 -37.93 -3.39 7.73
C ARG A 205 -38.56 -2.11 7.20
N SER A 206 -39.62 -1.61 7.85
CA SER A 206 -40.25 -0.34 7.49
C SER A 206 -39.29 0.85 7.65
N GLU A 207 -38.52 0.89 8.74
CA GLU A 207 -37.50 1.94 8.94
C GLU A 207 -36.40 1.91 7.87
N LEU A 208 -35.99 0.71 7.43
CA LEU A 208 -34.99 0.54 6.38
C LEU A 208 -35.50 1.08 5.03
N ASP A 209 -36.75 0.81 4.68
CA ASP A 209 -37.37 1.31 3.44
C ASP A 209 -37.56 2.84 3.48
N GLU A 210 -37.92 3.40 4.64
CA GLU A 210 -38.03 4.85 4.81
C GLU A 210 -36.66 5.53 4.66
N LEU A 211 -35.60 4.97 5.26
CA LEU A 211 -34.22 5.47 5.12
C LEU A 211 -33.71 5.38 3.69
N LYS A 212 -34.02 4.30 2.98
CA LYS A 212 -33.66 4.11 1.57
C LYS A 212 -34.33 5.16 0.69
N THR A 213 -35.59 5.46 0.97
CA THR A 213 -36.35 6.50 0.25
C THR A 213 -35.77 7.90 0.52
N LYS A 214 -35.45 8.21 1.78
CA LYS A 214 -34.80 9.48 2.15
C LYS A 214 -33.43 9.63 1.47
N SER A 215 -32.63 8.57 1.43
CA SER A 215 -31.32 8.59 0.75
C SER A 215 -31.45 8.86 -0.75
N SER A 216 -32.44 8.24 -1.42
CA SER A 216 -32.70 8.49 -2.85
C SER A 216 -33.11 9.93 -3.13
N ASN A 217 -33.92 10.53 -2.25
CA ASN A 217 -34.35 11.92 -2.39
C ASN A 217 -33.19 12.91 -2.21
N VAL A 218 -32.30 12.66 -1.24
CA VAL A 218 -31.09 13.47 -1.03
C VAL A 218 -30.17 13.41 -2.26
N LEU A 219 -30.03 12.21 -2.86
CA LEU A 219 -29.23 12.04 -4.08
C LEU A 219 -29.82 12.85 -5.25
N ASN A 220 -31.14 12.79 -5.45
CA ASN A 220 -31.82 13.55 -6.50
C ASN A 220 -31.69 15.06 -6.31
N VAL A 221 -31.87 15.57 -5.09
CA VAL A 221 -31.70 17.00 -4.79
C VAL A 221 -30.25 17.45 -5.03
N ALA A 222 -29.27 16.62 -4.67
CA ALA A 222 -27.86 16.91 -4.94
C ALA A 222 -27.56 16.94 -6.45
N CYS A 223 -28.13 16.00 -7.21
CA CYS A 223 -28.01 15.98 -8.67
C CYS A 223 -28.64 17.23 -9.31
N GLU A 224 -29.84 17.63 -8.90
CA GLU A 224 -30.50 18.84 -9.39
C GLU A 224 -29.69 20.11 -9.08
N ALA A 225 -29.11 20.21 -7.87
CA ALA A 225 -28.27 21.33 -7.48
C ALA A 225 -26.97 21.41 -8.33
N ILE A 226 -26.39 20.27 -8.69
CA ILE A 226 -25.21 20.20 -9.59
C ILE A 226 -25.59 20.65 -11.00
N VAL A 227 -26.74 20.22 -11.52
CA VAL A 227 -27.24 20.63 -12.84
C VAL A 227 -27.49 22.14 -12.88
N LEU A 228 -28.12 22.71 -11.85
CA LEU A 228 -28.37 24.15 -11.75
C LEU A 228 -27.06 24.96 -11.72
N LYS A 229 -26.08 24.57 -10.90
CA LYS A 229 -24.77 25.23 -10.86
C LYS A 229 -24.04 25.17 -12.20
N ASN A 230 -24.18 24.06 -12.94
CA ASN A 230 -23.61 23.93 -14.28
C ASN A 230 -24.31 24.83 -15.31
N VAL A 231 -25.62 25.03 -15.21
CA VAL A 231 -26.37 25.96 -16.07
C VAL A 231 -25.98 27.41 -15.79
N GLU A 232 -25.84 27.78 -14.51
CA GLU A 232 -25.36 29.12 -14.11
C GLU A 232 -23.94 29.38 -14.59
N ALA A 233 -23.03 28.40 -14.44
CA ALA A 233 -21.66 28.49 -14.94
C ALA A 233 -21.62 28.64 -16.47
N ARG A 234 -22.49 27.93 -17.21
CA ARG A 234 -22.63 28.10 -18.66
C ARG A 234 -23.13 29.49 -19.03
N HIS A 235 -24.14 30.01 -18.33
CA HIS A 235 -24.64 31.36 -18.58
C HIS A 235 -23.56 32.42 -18.32
N CYS A 236 -22.80 32.29 -17.23
CA CYS A 236 -21.70 33.18 -16.88
C CYS A 236 -20.57 33.12 -17.93
N ALA A 237 -20.20 31.92 -18.40
CA ALA A 237 -19.21 31.73 -19.46
C ALA A 237 -19.68 32.30 -20.82
N MET A 238 -20.96 32.16 -21.16
CA MET A 238 -21.51 32.74 -22.40
C MET A 238 -21.56 34.28 -22.34
N SER A 239 -21.94 34.86 -21.19
CA SER A 239 -21.88 36.32 -21.00
C SER A 239 -20.44 36.85 -21.10
N ALA A 240 -19.46 36.14 -20.54
CA ALA A 240 -18.04 36.48 -20.66
C ALA A 240 -17.50 36.35 -22.11
N MET A 241 -17.99 35.38 -22.88
CA MET A 241 -17.63 35.22 -24.30
C MET A 241 -18.25 36.29 -25.20
N GLN A 242 -19.36 36.91 -24.80
CA GLN A 242 -20.00 37.99 -25.56
C GLN A 242 -19.23 39.33 -25.48
N GLU A 243 -18.32 39.48 -24.51
CA GLU A 243 -17.46 40.66 -24.33
C GLU A 243 -16.08 40.55 -25.02
N VAL A 244 -15.68 39.37 -25.53
CA VAL A 244 -14.34 39.15 -26.10
C VAL A 244 -14.40 38.52 -27.49
N THR A 245 -14.76 39.32 -28.50
CA THR A 245 -14.44 39.00 -29.89
C THR A 245 -13.01 39.42 -30.22
N PHE A 246 -12.02 38.57 -29.90
CA PHE A 246 -10.66 38.65 -30.45
C PHE A 246 -10.13 37.26 -30.83
N PRO A 247 -9.31 37.14 -31.90
CA PRO A 247 -9.06 35.85 -32.58
C PRO A 247 -8.11 34.87 -31.85
N GLY A 248 -7.70 35.18 -30.61
CA GLY A 248 -6.65 34.43 -29.90
C GLY A 248 -7.12 33.18 -29.13
N TYR A 249 -8.43 32.97 -28.96
CA TYR A 249 -8.97 31.99 -27.99
C TYR A 249 -9.56 30.70 -28.61
N ALA A 250 -9.38 30.47 -29.92
CA ALA A 250 -9.95 29.31 -30.61
C ALA A 250 -9.49 27.93 -30.03
N GLN A 251 -8.31 27.89 -29.41
CA GLN A 251 -7.77 26.67 -28.80
C GLN A 251 -8.42 26.36 -27.43
N GLU A 252 -8.74 27.40 -26.66
CA GLU A 252 -9.34 27.25 -25.33
C GLU A 252 -10.83 26.93 -25.42
N ILE A 253 -11.54 27.50 -26.40
CA ILE A 253 -12.96 27.19 -26.66
C ILE A 253 -13.15 25.70 -26.98
N LYS A 254 -12.28 25.11 -27.82
CA LYS A 254 -12.30 23.66 -28.11
C LYS A 254 -12.08 22.80 -26.87
N THR A 255 -11.27 23.27 -25.93
CA THR A 255 -10.96 22.53 -24.70
C THR A 255 -12.14 22.53 -23.74
N VAL A 256 -12.84 23.67 -23.65
CA VAL A 256 -14.07 23.80 -22.84
C VAL A 256 -15.22 22.99 -23.45
N GLU A 257 -15.41 23.00 -24.77
CA GLU A 257 -16.41 22.14 -25.42
C GLU A 257 -16.15 20.64 -25.18
N LEU A 258 -14.88 20.21 -25.25
CA LEU A 258 -14.50 18.81 -25.01
C LEU A 258 -14.77 18.37 -23.56
N LEU A 259 -14.52 19.26 -22.59
CA LEU A 259 -14.83 19.04 -21.18
C LEU A 259 -16.34 18.93 -20.96
N ILE A 260 -17.12 19.80 -21.61
CA ILE A 260 -18.58 19.78 -21.56
C ILE A 260 -19.14 18.47 -22.14
N THR A 261 -18.63 17.98 -23.28
CA THR A 261 -19.07 16.71 -23.86
C THR A 261 -18.75 15.53 -22.95
N ARG A 262 -17.57 15.50 -22.31
CA ARG A 262 -17.19 14.43 -21.37
C ARG A 262 -18.08 14.39 -20.13
N ILE A 263 -18.44 15.55 -19.58
CA ILE A 263 -19.30 15.63 -18.39
C ILE A 263 -20.72 15.14 -18.74
N ASN A 264 -21.27 15.53 -19.88
CA ASN A 264 -22.60 15.05 -20.32
C ASN A 264 -22.61 13.52 -20.54
N LEU A 265 -21.51 12.94 -21.02
CA LEU A 265 -21.41 11.49 -21.22
C LEU A 265 -21.45 10.72 -19.89
N ILE A 266 -20.78 11.25 -18.86
CA ILE A 266 -20.76 10.64 -17.52
C ILE A 266 -22.17 10.65 -16.90
N VAL A 267 -22.91 11.76 -17.04
CA VAL A 267 -24.27 11.90 -16.49
C VAL A 267 -25.26 10.93 -17.15
N VAL A 268 -25.15 10.69 -18.46
CA VAL A 268 -26.04 9.76 -19.18
C VAL A 268 -25.76 8.29 -18.80
N THR A 269 -24.54 7.95 -18.38
CA THR A 269 -24.19 6.57 -17.97
C THR A 269 -24.54 6.23 -16.52
N THR A 270 -24.96 7.21 -15.72
CA THR A 270 -25.25 7.05 -14.28
C THR A 270 -26.72 7.18 -13.90
N SER A 271 -27.61 7.40 -14.87
CA SER A 271 -29.08 7.29 -14.74
C SER A 271 -29.57 5.94 -15.23
#